data_AF-A0A1F4YAE1-F1
#
_entry.id   AF-A0A1F4YAE1-F1
#
_cell.length_a   1.000
_cell.length_b   1.000
_cell.length_c   1.000
_cell.angle_alpha   90.00
_cell.angle_beta   90.00
_cell.angle_gamma   90.00
#
_symmetry.space_group_name_H-M   'P 1'
#
loop_
_entity.id
_entity.type
_entity.pdbx_description
1 polymer ?
#
loop_
_entity_poly.entity_id
_entity_poly.type
_entity_poly.pdbx_seq_one_letter_code
_entity_poly.pdbx_strand_id
1 'polypeptide(L)'
;MKRVLISTLALVFVASMAAFAGEYHMDGSLSCYQCHTMHYSQAHGYGYTHDVDFLIAGGPYDYLLRGPVNEMCLECHDNDDVIDVYQASDVYQVTNREAGFLNMVGDSITTTGHTLGTTAAAPGSNPTWTPPSTTEGFTCIDCHHQHGSKGSGNPDQVKGQWRNLVYRPGNIQAAPYAYVNYEESTEPEDLTKDIKWRASSAHADGAYETDNVDFYEPVANESRYGRWCQGCHTDFHGNSTSPNMHGTLGWLRHPTADANIGAIGGGHSSSTDFGSHAYRPQVMSPTGNWGTQGDSTWAAPADLTPTCVTCHKAHGTSQAFGLVYMTGRVPRSESGDGTRTTNLCKVCHVQGGY
;
A
#
# COMPACT_ATOMS: atom_id res chain seq x y z
N MET A 1 11.75 -47.80 -4.65
CA MET A 1 11.00 -47.32 -3.47
C MET A 1 11.67 -46.12 -2.78
N LYS A 2 12.93 -46.18 -2.32
CA LYS A 2 13.61 -45.01 -1.70
C LYS A 2 13.62 -43.72 -2.54
N ARG A 3 13.86 -43.81 -3.86
CA ARG A 3 13.86 -42.63 -4.76
C ARG A 3 12.48 -42.01 -4.95
N VAL A 4 11.42 -42.81 -4.93
CA VAL A 4 10.03 -42.32 -5.02
C VAL A 4 9.64 -41.62 -3.72
N LEU A 5 9.98 -42.18 -2.56
CA LEU A 5 9.68 -41.57 -1.26
C LEU A 5 10.38 -40.21 -1.07
N ILE A 6 11.64 -40.08 -1.49
CA ILE A 6 12.40 -38.82 -1.39
C ILE A 6 11.80 -37.76 -2.33
N SER A 7 11.39 -38.14 -3.54
CA SER A 7 10.72 -37.21 -4.46
C SER A 7 9.34 -36.78 -3.97
N THR A 8 8.55 -37.67 -3.35
CA THR A 8 7.25 -37.30 -2.77
C THR A 8 7.42 -36.41 -1.54
N LEU A 9 8.40 -36.67 -0.68
CA LEU A 9 8.67 -35.83 0.50
C LEU A 9 9.15 -34.43 0.11
N ALA A 10 10.02 -34.33 -0.91
CA ALA A 10 10.46 -33.06 -1.47
C ALA A 10 9.30 -32.29 -2.12
N LEU A 11 8.40 -32.97 -2.83
CA LEU A 11 7.21 -32.33 -3.43
C LEU A 11 6.23 -31.81 -2.37
N VAL A 12 6.06 -32.54 -1.26
CA VAL A 12 5.22 -32.11 -0.13
C VAL A 12 5.83 -30.93 0.63
N PHE A 13 7.16 -30.89 0.79
CA PHE A 13 7.86 -29.76 1.44
C PHE A 13 7.90 -28.50 0.58
N VAL A 14 7.99 -28.64 -0.75
CA VAL A 14 8.00 -27.48 -1.68
C VAL A 14 6.59 -26.93 -1.88
N ALA A 15 5.54 -27.75 -1.76
CA ALA A 15 4.15 -27.31 -1.88
C ALA A 15 3.58 -26.62 -0.62
N SER A 16 4.24 -26.74 0.53
CA SER A 16 3.68 -26.30 1.82
C SER A 16 4.01 -24.87 2.25
N MET A 17 4.82 -24.10 1.51
CA MET A 17 5.25 -22.76 1.96
C MET A 17 5.21 -21.67 0.88
N ALA A 18 4.23 -21.70 -0.01
CA ALA A 18 3.87 -20.48 -0.73
C ALA A 18 3.08 -19.59 0.23
N ALA A 19 3.77 -18.74 0.99
CA ALA A 19 3.12 -17.62 1.66
C ALA A 19 2.87 -16.54 0.60
N PHE A 20 1.61 -16.28 0.29
CA PHE A 20 1.21 -15.20 -0.61
C PHE A 20 1.05 -13.89 0.18
N ALA A 21 1.05 -12.74 -0.50
CA ALA A 21 1.14 -11.42 0.16
C ALA A 21 -0.02 -11.18 1.13
N GLY A 22 0.30 -11.10 2.42
CA GLY A 22 -0.69 -10.92 3.49
C GLY A 22 -1.31 -12.24 3.98
N GLU A 23 -1.09 -13.36 3.30
CA GLU A 23 -1.67 -14.65 3.70
C GLU A 23 -0.98 -15.31 4.88
N TYR A 24 0.19 -14.80 5.30
CA TYR A 24 0.80 -15.22 6.56
C TYR A 24 -0.13 -15.03 7.76
N HIS A 25 -0.98 -14.00 7.70
CA HIS A 25 -1.91 -13.68 8.77
C HIS A 25 -3.24 -14.43 8.68
N MET A 26 -3.34 -15.52 7.89
CA MET A 26 -4.61 -16.21 7.65
C MET A 26 -4.54 -17.72 7.95
N ASP A 27 -5.66 -18.29 8.36
CA ASP A 27 -5.85 -19.73 8.50
C ASP A 27 -4.71 -20.44 9.29
N GLY A 28 -4.04 -21.42 8.69
CA GLY A 28 -3.03 -22.25 9.34
C GLY A 28 -1.61 -21.70 9.34
N SER A 29 -1.34 -20.59 8.64
CA SER A 29 -0.02 -19.93 8.65
C SER A 29 0.13 -18.97 9.83
N LEU A 30 -0.97 -18.41 10.34
CA LEU A 30 -0.95 -17.53 11.50
C LEU A 30 -0.84 -18.34 12.79
N SER A 31 0.22 -18.09 13.57
CA SER A 31 0.35 -18.68 14.89
C SER A 31 0.07 -17.66 16.00
N CYS A 32 -0.98 -17.91 16.80
CA CYS A 32 -1.44 -16.96 17.81
C CYS A 32 -0.35 -16.58 18.82
N TYR A 33 0.56 -17.49 19.15
CA TYR A 33 1.61 -17.23 20.14
C TYR A 33 2.66 -16.21 19.65
N GLN A 34 2.73 -15.97 18.34
CA GLN A 34 3.63 -14.98 17.75
C GLN A 34 3.18 -13.55 18.02
N CYS A 35 1.94 -13.33 18.46
CA CYS A 35 1.47 -12.00 18.87
C CYS A 35 0.89 -12.00 20.29
N HIS A 36 0.39 -13.14 20.75
CA HIS A 36 -0.31 -13.25 22.01
C HIS A 36 0.46 -14.09 23.03
N THR A 37 0.30 -13.75 24.30
CA THR A 37 0.75 -14.54 25.43
C THR A 37 -0.40 -14.80 26.41
N MET A 38 -0.64 -16.07 26.70
CA MET A 38 -1.63 -16.46 27.71
C MET A 38 -1.15 -16.11 29.13
N HIS A 39 0.17 -16.10 29.32
CA HIS A 39 0.82 -15.84 30.60
C HIS A 39 2.02 -14.95 30.36
N TYR A 40 1.88 -13.68 30.71
CA TYR A 40 2.92 -12.66 30.64
C TYR A 40 4.02 -12.87 31.72
N SER A 41 4.46 -14.12 31.88
CA SER A 41 5.40 -14.59 32.92
C SER A 41 6.16 -15.87 32.54
N GLN A 42 5.77 -16.56 31.47
CA GLN A 42 6.44 -17.78 31.00
C GLN A 42 6.58 -17.78 29.48
N ALA A 43 7.79 -18.14 29.01
CA ALA A 43 8.06 -18.37 27.60
C ALA A 43 7.66 -19.79 27.20
N HIS A 44 6.89 -19.91 26.12
CA HIS A 44 6.67 -21.18 25.43
C HIS A 44 7.22 -21.03 24.01
N GLY A 45 8.48 -21.41 23.80
CA GLY A 45 9.04 -21.54 22.46
C GLY A 45 8.52 -22.82 21.82
N TYR A 46 7.73 -22.70 20.74
CA TYR A 46 7.22 -23.86 19.99
C TYR A 46 8.21 -24.38 18.93
N GLY A 47 9.46 -23.90 18.95
CA GLY A 47 10.54 -24.41 18.09
C GLY A 47 10.46 -23.94 16.64
N TYR A 48 9.88 -22.75 16.40
CA TYR A 48 9.89 -22.12 15.08
C TYR A 48 11.19 -21.34 14.85
N THR A 49 11.57 -21.15 13.60
CA THR A 49 12.84 -20.52 13.20
C THR A 49 12.94 -19.04 13.55
N HIS A 50 11.82 -18.35 13.81
CA HIS A 50 11.80 -17.02 14.43
C HIS A 50 11.58 -17.13 15.93
N ASP A 51 12.67 -17.15 16.69
CA ASP A 51 12.65 -16.79 18.11
C ASP A 51 12.72 -15.25 18.19
N VAL A 52 11.56 -14.61 18.24
CA VAL A 52 11.43 -13.17 18.59
C VAL A 52 11.53 -13.01 20.10
N ASP A 53 12.07 -11.87 20.58
CA ASP A 53 12.15 -11.57 22.01
C ASP A 53 10.74 -11.57 22.62
N PHE A 54 10.46 -12.54 23.50
CA PHE A 54 9.09 -13.04 23.60
C PHE A 54 8.12 -12.16 24.41
N LEU A 55 8.62 -11.27 25.28
CA LEU A 55 7.80 -10.36 26.10
C LEU A 55 8.43 -8.96 26.13
N ILE A 56 7.77 -8.00 25.48
CA ILE A 56 8.16 -6.60 25.49
C ILE A 56 7.76 -5.98 26.81
N ALA A 57 8.66 -5.31 27.53
CA ALA A 57 8.41 -4.78 28.87
C ALA A 57 7.22 -3.81 28.96
N GLY A 58 6.35 -4.01 29.96
CA GLY A 58 5.24 -3.09 30.27
C GLY A 58 3.84 -3.70 30.23
N GLY A 59 3.72 -5.00 29.94
CA GLY A 59 2.45 -5.72 29.91
C GLY A 59 1.94 -6.19 31.28
N PRO A 60 0.83 -6.96 31.31
CA PRO A 60 0.10 -7.48 30.15
C PRO A 60 -0.59 -6.36 29.35
N TYR A 61 -0.66 -6.53 28.04
CA TYR A 61 -1.35 -5.63 27.12
C TYR A 61 -2.76 -6.13 26.81
N ASP A 62 -3.60 -5.25 26.24
CA ASP A 62 -4.96 -5.61 25.85
C ASP A 62 -4.95 -6.80 24.88
N TYR A 63 -6.01 -7.60 24.91
CA TYR A 63 -6.15 -8.80 24.07
C TYR A 63 -5.02 -9.83 24.23
N LEU A 64 -4.38 -9.88 25.40
CA LEU A 64 -3.29 -10.79 25.69
C LEU A 64 -2.08 -10.59 24.77
N LEU A 65 -1.86 -9.38 24.26
CA LEU A 65 -0.70 -9.10 23.41
C LEU A 65 0.62 -9.18 24.22
N ARG A 66 1.69 -9.64 23.57
CA ARG A 66 3.07 -9.69 24.10
C ARG A 66 3.74 -8.31 24.20
N GLY A 67 3.22 -7.32 23.48
CA GLY A 67 3.73 -5.95 23.40
C GLY A 67 2.69 -4.97 22.84
N PRO A 68 3.04 -3.68 22.75
CA PRO A 68 2.26 -2.68 21.99
C PRO A 68 2.13 -3.10 20.53
N VAL A 69 1.05 -2.68 19.86
CA VAL A 69 0.75 -3.16 18.50
C VAL A 69 1.87 -2.89 17.50
N ASN A 70 2.40 -1.66 17.48
CA ASN A 70 3.44 -1.28 16.52
C ASN A 70 4.73 -2.07 16.73
N GLU A 71 5.16 -2.25 17.96
CA GLU A 71 6.38 -2.99 18.27
C GLU A 71 6.25 -4.45 17.82
N MET A 72 5.09 -5.06 18.07
CA MET A 72 4.81 -6.44 17.64
C MET A 72 4.81 -6.61 16.12
N CYS A 73 4.24 -5.66 15.38
CA CYS A 73 4.25 -5.72 13.93
C CYS A 73 5.68 -5.58 13.39
N LEU A 74 6.46 -4.67 13.97
CA LEU A 74 7.83 -4.40 13.54
C LEU A 74 8.82 -5.52 13.92
N GLU A 75 8.54 -6.37 14.92
CA GLU A 75 9.37 -7.56 15.19
C GLU A 75 9.61 -8.42 13.94
N CYS A 76 8.64 -8.50 13.03
CA CYS A 76 8.79 -9.22 11.76
C CYS A 76 8.95 -8.30 10.54
N HIS A 77 8.47 -7.05 10.63
CA HIS A 77 8.40 -6.10 9.51
C HIS A 77 9.46 -5.00 9.57
N ASP A 78 10.50 -5.16 10.39
CA ASP A 78 11.66 -4.27 10.46
C ASP A 78 12.92 -5.13 10.57
N ASN A 79 13.80 -5.04 9.57
CA ASN A 79 15.08 -5.75 9.52
C ASN A 79 15.03 -7.29 9.66
N ASP A 80 13.92 -7.95 9.30
CA ASP A 80 13.75 -9.40 9.42
C ASP A 80 13.33 -10.12 8.10
N ASP A 81 12.84 -11.36 8.19
CA ASP A 81 12.51 -12.24 7.03
C ASP A 81 11.30 -11.77 6.18
N VAL A 82 10.60 -10.72 6.63
CA VAL A 82 9.46 -10.12 5.91
C VAL A 82 9.85 -8.74 5.38
N ILE A 83 9.02 -8.17 4.50
CA ILE A 83 9.26 -6.83 3.98
C ILE A 83 9.39 -5.81 5.10
N ASP A 84 10.51 -5.11 5.08
CA ASP A 84 10.76 -3.96 5.93
C ASP A 84 9.80 -2.83 5.57
N VAL A 85 9.07 -2.33 6.56
CA VAL A 85 8.13 -1.21 6.42
C VAL A 85 8.56 0.02 7.22
N TYR A 86 9.62 -0.07 8.04
CA TYR A 86 10.08 1.01 8.90
C TYR A 86 11.43 1.53 8.42
N GLN A 87 11.51 2.83 8.15
CA GLN A 87 12.71 3.44 7.57
C GLN A 87 13.17 2.77 6.26
N ALA A 88 14.33 3.18 5.75
CA ALA A 88 14.90 2.61 4.53
C ALA A 88 15.38 1.17 4.82
N SER A 89 14.95 0.21 3.99
CA SER A 89 15.30 -1.21 4.18
C SER A 89 16.77 -1.47 3.88
N ASP A 90 17.48 -2.07 4.83
CA ASP A 90 18.81 -2.65 4.60
C ASP A 90 18.71 -4.12 4.15
N VAL A 91 17.54 -4.73 4.33
CA VAL A 91 17.23 -6.12 3.96
C VAL A 91 16.64 -6.15 2.54
N TYR A 92 16.98 -7.16 1.75
CA TYR A 92 16.47 -7.41 0.38
C TYR A 92 16.80 -6.37 -0.72
N GLN A 93 17.69 -5.39 -0.50
CA GLN A 93 18.04 -4.33 -1.49
C GLN A 93 16.81 -3.69 -2.18
N VAL A 94 15.67 -3.61 -1.49
CA VAL A 94 14.44 -3.06 -2.07
C VAL A 94 14.58 -1.54 -2.11
N THR A 95 14.69 -0.98 -3.30
CA THR A 95 14.94 0.47 -3.48
C THR A 95 13.70 1.24 -3.92
N ASN A 96 12.57 0.55 -4.12
CA ASN A 96 11.34 1.14 -4.63
C ASN A 96 10.08 0.42 -4.12
N ARG A 97 9.94 0.29 -2.79
CA ARG A 97 8.73 -0.28 -2.17
C ARG A 97 7.48 0.46 -2.64
N GLU A 98 6.43 -0.28 -2.99
CA GLU A 98 5.18 0.29 -3.49
C GLU A 98 4.55 1.26 -2.49
N ALA A 99 4.47 0.87 -1.22
CA ALA A 99 3.96 1.72 -0.14
C ALA A 99 5.02 2.62 0.50
N GLY A 100 6.31 2.45 0.17
CA GLY A 100 7.42 3.16 0.83
C GLY A 100 7.63 2.71 2.28
N PHE A 101 8.01 3.65 3.16
CA PHE A 101 8.31 3.36 4.57
C PHE A 101 7.65 4.31 5.56
N LEU A 102 7.37 3.78 6.74
CA LEU A 102 6.84 4.47 7.90
C LEU A 102 7.98 5.14 8.67
N ASN A 103 7.60 6.14 9.46
CA ASN A 103 8.38 6.68 10.56
C ASN A 103 7.61 6.53 11.86
N MET A 104 8.22 6.87 12.99
CA MET A 104 7.61 6.78 14.32
C MET A 104 7.77 8.10 15.10
N VAL A 105 6.87 8.35 16.06
CA VAL A 105 7.02 9.47 16.99
C VAL A 105 8.37 9.36 17.70
N GLY A 106 9.18 10.42 17.61
CA GLY A 106 10.55 10.45 18.12
C GLY A 106 11.58 10.47 17.00
N ASP A 107 11.22 10.06 15.79
CA ASP A 107 12.09 10.15 14.62
C ASP A 107 12.31 11.59 14.18
N SER A 108 13.42 11.83 13.48
CA SER A 108 13.74 13.13 12.89
C SER A 108 12.91 13.47 11.64
N ILE A 109 12.11 12.53 11.14
CA ILE A 109 11.43 12.59 9.84
C ILE A 109 9.90 12.43 9.92
N THR A 110 9.26 12.75 11.05
CA THR A 110 7.80 12.57 11.26
C THR A 110 6.90 13.35 10.29
N THR A 111 7.46 14.19 9.42
CA THR A 111 6.71 14.91 8.38
C THR A 111 6.72 14.20 7.03
N THR A 112 7.36 13.04 6.89
CA THR A 112 7.59 12.39 5.60
C THR A 112 6.63 11.26 5.24
N GLY A 113 5.50 11.15 5.94
CA GLY A 113 4.50 10.11 5.69
C GLY A 113 3.58 9.86 6.88
N HIS A 114 3.09 8.63 7.01
CA HIS A 114 2.40 8.17 8.20
C HIS A 114 3.38 7.87 9.33
N THR A 115 3.05 8.37 10.52
CA THR A 115 3.89 8.29 11.72
C THR A 115 3.24 7.36 12.73
N LEU A 116 3.85 6.19 12.98
CA LEU A 116 3.45 5.30 14.06
C LEU A 116 3.55 6.03 15.40
N GLY A 117 2.55 5.86 16.27
CA GLY A 117 2.50 6.52 17.57
C GLY A 117 1.87 7.91 17.58
N THR A 118 1.61 8.53 16.42
CA THR A 118 1.04 9.89 16.39
C THR A 118 -0.42 9.88 16.86
N THR A 119 -0.85 10.91 17.58
CA THR A 119 -2.26 11.16 17.91
C THR A 119 -2.87 12.27 17.06
N ALA A 120 -2.10 12.78 16.09
CA ALA A 120 -2.54 13.86 15.22
C ALA A 120 -3.70 13.42 14.32
N ALA A 121 -4.54 14.39 13.96
CA ALA A 121 -5.60 14.16 12.99
C ALA A 121 -5.04 13.91 11.59
N ALA A 122 -5.71 13.05 10.82
CA ALA A 122 -5.36 12.87 9.41
C ALA A 122 -5.58 14.18 8.64
N PRO A 123 -4.61 14.58 7.79
CA PRO A 123 -4.74 15.74 6.92
C PRO A 123 -5.99 15.64 6.03
N GLY A 124 -6.74 16.75 5.93
CA GLY A 124 -7.94 16.84 5.08
C GLY A 124 -9.08 15.92 5.53
N SER A 125 -9.13 15.54 6.80
CA SER A 125 -10.26 14.80 7.37
C SER A 125 -11.39 15.75 7.82
N ASN A 126 -12.59 15.49 7.34
CA ASN A 126 -13.85 16.17 7.62
C ASN A 126 -15.04 15.20 7.42
N PRO A 127 -15.62 14.63 8.50
CA PRO A 127 -15.29 14.90 9.89
C PRO A 127 -13.84 14.52 10.22
N THR A 128 -13.25 15.18 11.21
CA THR A 128 -11.88 14.91 11.62
C THR A 128 -11.73 13.44 12.02
N TRP A 129 -10.73 12.77 11.46
CA TRP A 129 -10.31 11.45 11.89
C TRP A 129 -9.00 11.56 12.67
N THR A 130 -8.95 10.89 13.82
CA THR A 130 -7.75 10.69 14.63
C THR A 130 -7.62 9.20 14.93
N PRO A 131 -6.40 8.71 15.17
CA PRO A 131 -6.19 7.34 15.62
C PRO A 131 -7.08 6.99 16.83
N PRO A 132 -7.70 5.79 16.86
CA PRO A 132 -8.60 5.39 17.93
C PRO A 132 -7.92 5.29 19.30
N SER A 133 -6.66 4.86 19.34
CA SER A 133 -5.87 4.75 20.57
C SER A 133 -5.24 6.09 20.93
N THR A 134 -5.59 6.63 22.09
CA THR A 134 -4.93 7.85 22.63
C THR A 134 -3.60 7.54 23.33
N THR A 135 -3.37 6.28 23.68
CA THR A 135 -2.14 5.80 24.33
C THR A 135 -1.09 5.37 23.31
N GLU A 136 -1.50 4.54 22.34
CA GLU A 136 -0.61 4.01 21.30
C GLU A 136 -0.57 4.88 20.05
N GLY A 137 -1.52 5.80 19.87
CA GLY A 137 -1.62 6.62 18.67
C GLY A 137 -1.97 5.79 17.42
N PHE A 138 -1.46 6.23 16.27
CA PHE A 138 -1.59 5.54 14.99
C PHE A 138 -0.81 4.23 14.99
N THR A 139 -1.45 3.16 14.54
CA THR A 139 -0.89 1.82 14.53
C THR A 139 -1.04 1.10 13.19
N CYS A 140 -0.26 0.04 12.98
CA CYS A 140 -0.36 -0.80 11.80
C CYS A 140 -1.79 -1.35 11.58
N ILE A 141 -2.54 -1.61 12.66
CA ILE A 141 -3.89 -2.17 12.58
C ILE A 141 -4.99 -1.15 12.26
N ASP A 142 -4.66 0.15 12.24
CA ASP A 142 -5.56 1.17 11.70
C ASP A 142 -5.69 1.06 10.17
N CYS A 143 -4.74 0.39 9.52
CA CYS A 143 -4.71 0.16 8.08
C CYS A 143 -4.83 -1.32 7.71
N HIS A 144 -4.30 -2.24 8.52
CA HIS A 144 -4.26 -3.67 8.23
C HIS A 144 -5.07 -4.50 9.23
N HIS A 145 -5.69 -5.57 8.74
CA HIS A 145 -6.33 -6.59 9.55
C HIS A 145 -5.28 -7.62 9.97
N GLN A 146 -4.96 -7.65 11.27
CA GLN A 146 -3.90 -8.46 11.87
C GLN A 146 -4.13 -9.99 11.77
N HIS A 147 -5.38 -10.42 11.55
CA HIS A 147 -5.75 -11.82 11.31
C HIS A 147 -6.14 -12.07 9.85
N GLY A 148 -5.61 -11.23 8.96
CA GLY A 148 -5.97 -11.20 7.55
C GLY A 148 -7.43 -10.82 7.32
N SER A 149 -7.78 -10.60 6.06
CA SER A 149 -9.02 -9.89 5.71
C SER A 149 -10.07 -10.79 5.04
N LYS A 150 -10.06 -12.10 5.35
CA LYS A 150 -11.10 -13.03 4.91
C LYS A 150 -12.40 -12.74 5.69
N GLY A 151 -13.40 -12.18 5.00
CA GLY A 151 -14.76 -12.16 5.52
C GLY A 151 -15.45 -10.80 5.50
N SER A 152 -16.07 -10.48 4.38
CA SER A 152 -17.49 -10.15 4.41
C SER A 152 -18.22 -11.25 3.66
N GLY A 153 -19.51 -11.49 3.88
CA GLY A 153 -20.30 -12.48 3.13
C GLY A 153 -20.45 -12.18 1.63
N ASN A 154 -19.52 -11.44 1.03
CA ASN A 154 -19.43 -11.13 -0.37
C ASN A 154 -18.71 -12.27 -1.13
N PRO A 155 -19.34 -12.90 -2.14
CA PRO A 155 -18.72 -13.97 -2.93
C PRO A 155 -17.46 -13.53 -3.69
N ASP A 156 -17.20 -12.24 -3.87
CA ASP A 156 -15.96 -11.72 -4.47
C ASP A 156 -14.74 -11.76 -3.52
N GLN A 157 -14.91 -12.17 -2.25
CA GLN A 157 -13.91 -12.04 -1.19
C GLN A 157 -13.27 -13.36 -0.71
N VAL A 158 -13.23 -14.37 -1.59
CA VAL A 158 -12.56 -15.65 -1.28
C VAL A 158 -11.07 -15.44 -0.90
N LYS A 159 -10.43 -14.37 -1.39
CA LYS A 159 -9.00 -14.05 -1.16
C LYS A 159 -8.71 -12.95 -0.11
N GLY A 160 -9.75 -12.31 0.44
CA GLY A 160 -9.58 -11.12 1.28
C GLY A 160 -9.27 -9.82 0.50
N GLN A 161 -8.84 -8.80 1.23
CA GLN A 161 -8.40 -7.48 0.77
C GLN A 161 -6.91 -7.48 0.40
N TRP A 162 -6.54 -6.63 -0.56
CA TRP A 162 -5.14 -6.36 -0.90
C TRP A 162 -4.31 -6.13 0.36
N ARG A 163 -3.24 -6.92 0.57
CA ARG A 163 -2.31 -6.80 1.72
C ARG A 163 -3.01 -6.69 3.09
N ASN A 164 -4.12 -7.39 3.27
CA ASN A 164 -4.92 -7.32 4.49
C ASN A 164 -5.43 -5.92 4.84
N LEU A 165 -5.62 -5.01 3.90
CA LEU A 165 -6.19 -3.71 4.21
C LEU A 165 -7.55 -3.86 4.92
N VAL A 166 -7.82 -2.99 5.90
CA VAL A 166 -9.12 -2.97 6.58
C VAL A 166 -10.21 -2.52 5.62
N TYR A 167 -11.41 -3.07 5.74
CA TYR A 167 -12.57 -2.68 4.91
C TYR A 167 -13.19 -1.34 5.34
N ARG A 168 -12.82 -0.86 6.54
CA ARG A 168 -13.35 0.35 7.18
C ARG A 168 -12.22 1.26 7.68
N PRO A 169 -11.37 1.78 6.78
CA PRO A 169 -10.38 2.76 7.18
C PRO A 169 -11.09 4.03 7.67
N GLY A 170 -10.54 4.62 8.72
CA GLY A 170 -10.93 5.94 9.18
C GLY A 170 -12.40 6.09 9.58
N ASN A 171 -13.07 7.05 8.93
CA ASN A 171 -14.46 7.41 9.16
C ASN A 171 -15.48 6.52 8.42
N ILE A 172 -15.05 5.46 7.74
CA ILE A 172 -15.97 4.56 7.03
C ILE A 172 -16.69 3.68 8.05
N GLN A 173 -17.88 4.11 8.47
CA GLN A 173 -18.67 3.43 9.52
C GLN A 173 -19.77 2.51 8.98
N ALA A 174 -20.15 2.64 7.71
CA ALA A 174 -21.22 1.85 7.10
C ALA A 174 -20.97 1.64 5.60
N ALA A 175 -21.76 0.74 5.02
CA ALA A 175 -21.69 0.41 3.61
C ALA A 175 -21.97 1.65 2.70
N PRO A 176 -21.37 1.71 1.49
CA PRO A 176 -20.43 0.72 0.99
C PRO A 176 -19.07 0.80 1.70
N TYR A 177 -18.51 -0.36 2.05
CA TYR A 177 -17.17 -0.42 2.64
C TYR A 177 -16.11 -0.16 1.56
N ALA A 178 -14.91 0.26 1.96
CA ALA A 178 -13.82 0.51 1.02
C ALA A 178 -13.07 -0.79 0.76
N TYR A 179 -13.49 -1.51 -0.29
CA TYR A 179 -12.88 -2.77 -0.65
C TYR A 179 -11.83 -2.60 -1.73
N VAL A 180 -10.63 -3.13 -1.52
CA VAL A 180 -9.57 -3.19 -2.53
C VAL A 180 -9.32 -4.66 -2.86
N ASN A 181 -9.85 -5.10 -4.00
CA ASN A 181 -9.71 -6.46 -4.49
C ASN A 181 -8.48 -6.57 -5.39
N TYR A 182 -7.85 -7.74 -5.40
CA TYR A 182 -6.65 -7.97 -6.20
C TYR A 182 -6.69 -9.33 -6.89
N GLU A 183 -5.84 -9.46 -7.90
CA GLU A 183 -5.47 -10.72 -8.53
C GLU A 183 -3.94 -10.94 -8.45
N GLU A 184 -3.55 -12.20 -8.37
CA GLU A 184 -2.15 -12.62 -8.24
C GLU A 184 -1.50 -12.93 -9.59
N SER A 185 -0.18 -13.06 -9.60
CA SER A 185 0.61 -13.25 -10.83
C SER A 185 0.24 -14.51 -11.62
N THR A 186 -0.22 -15.55 -10.93
CA THR A 186 -0.61 -16.83 -11.52
C THR A 186 -1.99 -16.79 -12.19
N GLU A 187 -2.75 -15.73 -11.95
CA GLU A 187 -4.14 -15.60 -12.41
C GLU A 187 -4.22 -14.88 -13.75
N PRO A 188 -5.22 -15.22 -14.59
CA PRO A 188 -5.48 -14.45 -15.81
C PRO A 188 -5.92 -13.04 -15.46
N GLU A 189 -5.47 -12.07 -16.26
CA GLU A 189 -5.84 -10.66 -16.11
C GLU A 189 -7.36 -10.47 -15.97
N ASP A 190 -7.76 -9.77 -14.91
CA ASP A 190 -9.14 -9.47 -14.58
C ASP A 190 -9.29 -7.98 -14.25
N LEU A 191 -9.62 -7.19 -15.29
CA LEU A 191 -9.82 -5.74 -15.21
C LEU A 191 -11.01 -5.32 -14.31
N THR A 192 -11.76 -6.28 -13.75
CA THR A 192 -12.79 -6.00 -12.73
C THR A 192 -12.22 -5.91 -11.31
N LYS A 193 -10.95 -6.29 -11.12
CA LYS A 193 -10.20 -6.12 -9.87
C LYS A 193 -9.62 -4.72 -9.78
N ASP A 194 -9.15 -4.35 -8.59
CA ASP A 194 -8.53 -3.04 -8.35
C ASP A 194 -7.00 -3.12 -8.54
N ILE A 195 -6.38 -4.29 -8.30
CA ILE A 195 -4.93 -4.46 -8.32
C ILE A 195 -4.51 -5.77 -9.02
N LYS A 196 -3.43 -5.70 -9.81
CA LYS A 196 -2.64 -6.88 -10.21
C LYS A 196 -1.33 -6.90 -9.45
N TRP A 197 -1.06 -8.01 -8.78
CA TRP A 197 0.24 -8.27 -8.17
C TRP A 197 1.02 -9.26 -9.03
N ARG A 198 2.16 -8.82 -9.58
CA ARG A 198 2.94 -9.60 -10.56
C ARG A 198 4.01 -10.50 -9.94
N ALA A 199 4.25 -10.39 -8.63
CA ALA A 199 5.27 -11.22 -7.98
C ALA A 199 4.83 -12.68 -7.85
N SER A 200 5.77 -13.61 -7.92
CA SER A 200 5.51 -15.05 -7.81
C SER A 200 5.27 -15.52 -6.37
N SER A 201 5.71 -14.76 -5.37
CA SER A 201 5.47 -15.02 -3.94
C SER A 201 5.74 -13.76 -3.12
N ALA A 202 5.33 -13.75 -1.85
CA ALA A 202 5.60 -12.65 -0.91
C ALA A 202 7.10 -12.48 -0.61
N HIS A 203 7.86 -13.57 -0.70
CA HIS A 203 9.29 -13.62 -0.42
C HIS A 203 10.15 -13.54 -1.69
N ALA A 204 9.55 -13.28 -2.86
CA ALA A 204 10.33 -13.09 -4.08
C ALA A 204 11.06 -11.73 -4.02
N ASP A 205 12.26 -11.68 -4.59
CA ASP A 205 13.01 -10.42 -4.71
C ASP A 205 12.16 -9.35 -5.40
N GLY A 206 12.07 -8.18 -4.77
CA GLY A 206 11.28 -7.07 -5.27
C GLY A 206 9.76 -7.30 -5.27
N ALA A 207 9.24 -8.35 -4.58
CA ALA A 207 7.81 -8.69 -4.59
C ALA A 207 6.89 -7.51 -4.26
N TYR A 208 7.38 -6.60 -3.42
CA TYR A 208 6.65 -5.44 -2.95
C TYR A 208 7.05 -4.13 -3.63
N GLU A 209 7.83 -4.19 -4.70
CA GLU A 209 8.19 -3.03 -5.49
C GLU A 209 7.06 -2.56 -6.40
N THR A 210 7.08 -1.27 -6.70
CA THR A 210 6.14 -0.60 -7.61
C THR A 210 6.05 -1.26 -9.00
N ASP A 211 7.11 -1.93 -9.46
CA ASP A 211 7.11 -2.63 -10.76
C ASP A 211 6.28 -3.92 -10.75
N ASN A 212 6.00 -4.46 -9.56
CA ASN A 212 5.21 -5.68 -9.36
C ASN A 212 3.76 -5.40 -8.96
N VAL A 213 3.31 -4.15 -8.98
CA VAL A 213 1.94 -3.76 -8.60
C VAL A 213 1.35 -2.84 -9.64
N ASP A 214 0.20 -3.21 -10.17
CA ASP A 214 -0.59 -2.35 -11.04
C ASP A 214 -1.95 -2.04 -10.45
N PHE A 215 -2.48 -0.88 -10.81
CA PHE A 215 -3.75 -0.38 -10.32
C PHE A 215 -4.72 -0.29 -11.48
N TYR A 216 -5.72 -1.16 -11.49
CA TYR A 216 -6.82 -1.04 -12.43
C TYR A 216 -7.80 0.05 -11.98
N GLU A 217 -8.64 0.48 -12.92
CA GLU A 217 -9.79 1.33 -12.65
C GLU A 217 -11.08 0.66 -13.13
N PRO A 218 -11.60 -0.34 -12.40
CA PRO A 218 -12.80 -1.06 -12.83
C PRO A 218 -14.03 -0.15 -12.91
N VAL A 219 -14.02 0.98 -12.18
CA VAL A 219 -15.08 1.98 -12.17
C VAL A 219 -14.45 3.37 -12.34
N ALA A 220 -14.54 3.92 -13.56
CA ALA A 220 -13.90 5.18 -13.99
C ALA A 220 -14.37 6.47 -13.29
N ASN A 221 -15.20 6.37 -12.27
CA ASN A 221 -15.61 7.51 -11.44
C ASN A 221 -15.62 7.18 -9.94
N GLU A 222 -15.07 6.01 -9.57
CA GLU A 222 -15.04 5.51 -8.20
C GLU A 222 -13.85 4.56 -7.99
N SER A 223 -12.64 5.13 -7.91
CA SER A 223 -11.47 4.36 -7.49
C SER A 223 -11.69 3.79 -6.09
N ARG A 224 -11.72 2.46 -5.95
CA ARG A 224 -11.87 1.84 -4.63
C ARG A 224 -10.64 2.00 -3.76
N TYR A 225 -9.44 2.00 -4.37
CA TYR A 225 -8.22 2.34 -3.66
C TYR A 225 -8.24 3.80 -3.17
N GLY A 226 -8.64 4.73 -4.03
CA GLY A 226 -8.79 6.14 -3.64
C GLY A 226 -9.85 6.32 -2.53
N ARG A 227 -10.96 5.59 -2.62
CA ARG A 227 -12.00 5.52 -1.58
C ARG A 227 -11.47 4.95 -0.25
N TRP A 228 -10.55 4.00 -0.31
CA TRP A 228 -9.89 3.47 0.88
C TRP A 228 -9.08 4.58 1.58
N CYS A 229 -8.25 5.32 0.84
CA CYS A 229 -7.55 6.49 1.37
C CYS A 229 -8.51 7.56 1.90
N GLN A 230 -9.63 7.78 1.21
CA GLN A 230 -10.68 8.73 1.61
C GLN A 230 -11.24 8.46 3.00
N GLY A 231 -11.19 7.21 3.48
CA GLY A 231 -11.67 6.87 4.82
C GLY A 231 -11.03 7.73 5.90
N CYS A 232 -9.73 8.00 5.79
CA CYS A 232 -9.02 8.93 6.68
C CYS A 232 -8.87 10.33 6.07
N HIS A 233 -8.72 10.45 4.76
CA HIS A 233 -8.42 11.68 4.03
C HIS A 233 -9.63 12.21 3.25
N THR A 234 -10.75 12.46 3.95
CA THR A 234 -12.08 12.59 3.33
C THR A 234 -12.20 13.71 2.27
N ASP A 235 -11.48 14.82 2.41
CA ASP A 235 -11.57 15.97 1.52
C ASP A 235 -10.76 15.80 0.22
N PHE A 236 -9.97 14.74 0.09
CA PHE A 236 -9.03 14.54 -1.03
C PHE A 236 -9.48 13.52 -2.07
N HIS A 237 -10.73 13.06 -2.04
CA HIS A 237 -11.22 12.07 -3.01
C HIS A 237 -12.66 12.37 -3.43
N GLY A 238 -12.98 11.99 -4.67
CA GLY A 238 -14.29 12.18 -5.28
C GLY A 238 -14.20 12.15 -6.80
N ASN A 239 -15.32 12.47 -7.44
CA ASN A 239 -15.38 12.71 -8.88
C ASN A 239 -15.39 14.22 -9.18
N SER A 240 -15.35 14.57 -10.46
CA SER A 240 -15.32 15.93 -11.00
C SER A 240 -16.62 16.69 -10.77
N THR A 241 -17.59 16.14 -10.05
CA THR A 241 -18.80 16.84 -9.59
C THR A 241 -18.83 17.03 -8.08
N SER A 242 -17.90 16.39 -7.35
CA SER A 242 -17.85 16.39 -5.89
C SER A 242 -17.37 17.76 -5.38
N PRO A 243 -18.12 18.46 -4.51
CA PRO A 243 -17.81 19.84 -4.12
C PRO A 243 -16.40 20.06 -3.56
N ASN A 244 -15.85 19.07 -2.87
CA ASN A 244 -14.49 19.10 -2.32
C ASN A 244 -13.39 18.99 -3.39
N MET A 245 -13.73 18.57 -4.61
CA MET A 245 -12.78 18.38 -5.71
C MET A 245 -12.65 19.61 -6.62
N HIS A 246 -13.55 20.61 -6.48
CA HIS A 246 -13.58 21.81 -7.31
C HIS A 246 -12.79 22.98 -6.72
N GLY A 247 -12.02 23.65 -7.58
CA GLY A 247 -11.53 25.00 -7.36
C GLY A 247 -12.42 26.05 -8.03
N THR A 248 -12.37 27.29 -7.53
CA THR A 248 -13.13 28.44 -8.03
C THR A 248 -12.84 28.83 -9.49
N LEU A 249 -11.76 28.31 -10.08
CA LEU A 249 -11.37 28.55 -11.48
C LEU A 249 -11.54 27.31 -12.38
N GLY A 250 -12.30 26.31 -11.95
CA GLY A 250 -12.50 25.07 -12.71
C GLY A 250 -11.33 24.08 -12.64
N TRP A 251 -10.36 24.31 -11.75
CA TRP A 251 -9.33 23.33 -11.42
C TRP A 251 -9.95 22.17 -10.64
N LEU A 252 -9.58 20.95 -11.00
CA LEU A 252 -9.86 19.77 -10.20
C LEU A 252 -8.65 19.43 -9.33
N ARG A 253 -8.91 19.10 -8.07
CA ARG A 253 -7.90 18.50 -7.19
C ARG A 253 -7.65 17.06 -7.65
N HIS A 254 -6.45 16.55 -7.47
CA HIS A 254 -6.20 15.12 -7.60
C HIS A 254 -6.09 14.48 -6.21
N PRO A 255 -6.48 13.21 -6.07
CA PRO A 255 -7.10 12.38 -7.12
C PRO A 255 -8.59 12.69 -7.35
N THR A 256 -8.98 12.85 -8.62
CA THR A 256 -10.37 12.91 -9.05
C THR A 256 -10.61 11.74 -10.00
N ALA A 257 -11.53 10.83 -9.66
CA ALA A 257 -11.65 9.53 -10.31
C ALA A 257 -12.01 9.57 -11.81
N ASP A 258 -12.62 10.65 -12.29
CA ASP A 258 -13.00 10.85 -13.70
C ASP A 258 -12.18 11.95 -14.39
N ALA A 259 -11.02 12.31 -13.80
CA ALA A 259 -10.10 13.31 -14.34
C ALA A 259 -8.86 12.65 -14.95
N ASN A 260 -9.04 12.03 -16.12
CA ASN A 260 -7.95 11.34 -16.81
C ASN A 260 -6.90 12.34 -17.36
N ILE A 261 -5.67 11.86 -17.50
CA ILE A 261 -4.57 12.64 -18.07
C ILE A 261 -4.91 13.06 -19.51
N GLY A 262 -4.92 14.36 -19.77
CA GLY A 262 -5.21 14.93 -21.10
C GLY A 262 -6.69 14.96 -21.49
N ALA A 263 -7.62 14.47 -20.65
CA ALA A 263 -9.04 14.43 -21.00
C ALA A 263 -9.77 15.77 -20.79
N ILE A 264 -9.32 16.57 -19.81
CA ILE A 264 -9.93 17.87 -19.51
C ILE A 264 -9.30 18.92 -20.43
N GLY A 265 -10.13 19.57 -21.25
CA GLY A 265 -9.71 20.62 -22.18
C GLY A 265 -8.94 21.78 -21.50
N GLY A 266 -8.30 22.61 -22.31
CA GLY A 266 -7.44 23.71 -21.82
C GLY A 266 -5.94 23.38 -21.81
N GLY A 267 -5.58 22.12 -22.10
CA GLY A 267 -4.20 21.71 -22.35
C GLY A 267 -3.31 21.76 -21.12
N HIS A 268 -3.86 21.64 -19.91
CA HIS A 268 -3.10 21.69 -18.66
C HIS A 268 -2.45 20.35 -18.30
N SER A 269 -3.03 19.23 -18.73
CA SER A 269 -2.44 17.88 -18.69
C SER A 269 -2.33 17.30 -20.10
N SER A 270 -1.43 16.35 -20.30
CA SER A 270 -1.14 15.80 -21.64
C SER A 270 -0.72 14.33 -21.56
N SER A 271 -1.50 13.44 -22.19
CA SER A 271 -1.12 12.03 -22.32
C SER A 271 0.12 11.86 -23.18
N THR A 272 0.33 12.72 -24.19
CA THR A 272 1.57 12.74 -24.98
C THR A 272 2.79 13.08 -24.14
N ASP A 273 2.67 14.08 -23.26
CA ASP A 273 3.76 14.46 -22.35
C ASP A 273 4.04 13.33 -21.35
N PHE A 274 2.99 12.74 -20.77
CA PHE A 274 3.09 11.57 -19.90
C PHE A 274 3.79 10.39 -20.57
N GLY A 275 3.40 10.04 -21.79
CA GLY A 275 4.02 8.95 -22.57
C GLY A 275 5.46 9.23 -22.99
N SER A 276 5.87 10.50 -23.06
CA SER A 276 7.24 10.90 -23.40
C SER A 276 8.25 10.70 -22.25
N HIS A 277 7.78 10.49 -21.03
CA HIS A 277 8.64 10.20 -19.89
C HIS A 277 8.95 8.70 -19.85
N ALA A 278 10.23 8.35 -19.87
CA ALA A 278 10.67 6.95 -19.85
C ALA A 278 10.19 6.23 -18.57
N TYR A 279 10.24 6.91 -17.43
CA TYR A 279 9.80 6.38 -16.14
C TYR A 279 8.63 7.21 -15.63
N ARG A 280 7.54 6.55 -15.25
CA ARG A 280 6.25 7.22 -14.99
C ARG A 280 5.74 6.83 -13.60
N PRO A 281 5.11 7.77 -12.86
CA PRO A 281 4.46 7.42 -11.61
C PRO A 281 3.36 6.38 -11.86
N GLN A 282 2.97 5.65 -10.83
CA GLN A 282 1.82 4.75 -10.93
C GLN A 282 0.56 5.57 -11.19
N VAL A 283 -0.28 5.09 -12.10
CA VAL A 283 -1.59 5.64 -12.42
C VAL A 283 -2.55 4.47 -12.55
N MET A 284 -3.85 4.74 -12.44
CA MET A 284 -4.84 3.71 -12.69
C MET A 284 -5.11 3.59 -14.18
N SER A 285 -5.52 2.40 -14.64
CA SER A 285 -5.96 2.18 -16.01
C SER A 285 -7.15 1.22 -16.06
N PRO A 286 -8.27 1.59 -16.71
CA PRO A 286 -9.39 0.68 -16.93
C PRO A 286 -9.09 -0.38 -18.00
N THR A 287 -8.06 -0.18 -18.83
CA THR A 287 -7.66 -1.10 -19.90
C THR A 287 -6.41 -1.93 -19.58
N GLY A 288 -5.81 -1.72 -18.41
CA GLY A 288 -4.58 -2.43 -18.01
C GLY A 288 -3.33 -2.03 -18.82
N ASN A 289 -3.33 -0.85 -19.46
CA ASN A 289 -2.24 -0.42 -20.32
C ASN A 289 -1.48 0.78 -19.75
N TRP A 290 -0.38 0.51 -19.04
CA TRP A 290 0.53 1.53 -18.49
C TRP A 290 1.84 1.72 -19.29
N GLY A 291 1.95 1.01 -20.41
CA GLY A 291 3.17 0.93 -21.21
C GLY A 291 4.31 0.21 -20.48
N THR A 292 5.52 0.36 -21.00
CA THR A 292 6.72 -0.24 -20.42
C THR A 292 7.60 0.83 -19.78
N GLN A 293 8.00 0.66 -18.52
CA GLN A 293 8.96 1.57 -17.88
C GLN A 293 10.30 1.51 -18.63
N GLY A 294 10.94 2.66 -18.81
CA GLY A 294 12.12 2.83 -19.67
C GLY A 294 11.82 3.18 -21.13
N ASP A 295 10.55 3.08 -21.58
CA ASP A 295 10.13 3.46 -22.94
C ASP A 295 9.54 4.87 -22.95
N SER A 296 10.20 5.81 -23.65
CA SER A 296 9.77 7.20 -23.85
C SER A 296 9.04 7.44 -25.17
N THR A 297 8.76 6.38 -25.94
CA THR A 297 8.07 6.45 -27.24
C THR A 297 6.64 5.93 -27.17
N TRP A 298 6.20 5.53 -25.97
CA TRP A 298 4.89 4.98 -25.73
C TRP A 298 3.78 6.02 -25.93
N ALA A 299 2.77 5.65 -26.72
CA ALA A 299 1.56 6.43 -26.88
C ALA A 299 0.60 6.13 -25.72
N ALA A 300 0.64 6.94 -24.67
CA ALA A 300 -0.19 6.77 -23.50
C ALA A 300 -1.69 6.82 -23.86
N PRO A 301 -2.50 5.84 -23.40
CA PRO A 301 -3.94 5.90 -23.47
C PRO A 301 -4.52 7.16 -22.80
N ALA A 302 -5.70 7.59 -23.26
CA ALA A 302 -6.44 8.71 -22.67
C ALA A 302 -7.29 8.32 -21.45
N ASP A 303 -7.14 7.07 -20.97
CA ASP A 303 -7.91 6.49 -19.88
C ASP A 303 -7.09 6.35 -18.59
N LEU A 304 -5.89 6.95 -18.55
CA LEU A 304 -5.03 6.89 -17.37
C LEU A 304 -5.45 7.93 -16.34
N THR A 305 -5.70 7.46 -15.13
CA THR A 305 -6.27 8.27 -14.06
C THR A 305 -5.28 8.41 -12.90
N PRO A 306 -4.83 9.63 -12.56
CA PRO A 306 -4.02 9.85 -11.37
C PRO A 306 -4.81 9.53 -10.10
N THR A 307 -4.18 8.82 -9.16
CA THR A 307 -4.74 8.46 -7.85
C THR A 307 -3.80 8.90 -6.72
N CYS A 308 -4.12 8.61 -5.45
CA CYS A 308 -3.26 8.90 -4.30
C CYS A 308 -1.82 8.38 -4.52
N VAL A 309 -1.69 7.14 -4.98
CA VAL A 309 -0.38 6.47 -5.21
C VAL A 309 0.42 7.01 -6.38
N THR A 310 -0.17 7.90 -7.20
CA THR A 310 0.57 8.60 -8.24
C THR A 310 1.59 9.55 -7.66
N CYS A 311 1.26 10.18 -6.54
CA CYS A 311 2.10 11.20 -5.92
C CYS A 311 2.63 10.80 -4.56
N HIS A 312 1.92 9.92 -3.85
CA HIS A 312 2.24 9.52 -2.50
C HIS A 312 2.62 8.04 -2.41
N LYS A 313 3.46 7.73 -1.43
CA LYS A 313 3.64 6.38 -0.92
C LYS A 313 2.78 6.23 0.33
N ALA A 314 2.00 5.14 0.42
CA ALA A 314 0.99 4.99 1.46
C ALA A 314 1.57 4.96 2.90
N HIS A 315 2.79 4.46 3.08
CA HIS A 315 3.52 4.55 4.34
C HIS A 315 4.30 5.86 4.45
N GLY A 316 4.99 6.26 3.38
CA GLY A 316 5.81 7.46 3.36
C GLY A 316 7.06 7.34 2.50
N THR A 317 7.86 8.40 2.47
CA THR A 317 9.15 8.47 1.76
C THR A 317 10.16 9.22 2.62
N SER A 318 11.34 9.55 2.05
CA SER A 318 12.26 10.51 2.65
C SER A 318 11.86 11.97 2.40
N GLN A 319 10.75 12.21 1.71
CA GLN A 319 10.29 13.54 1.32
C GLN A 319 9.05 13.95 2.11
N ALA A 320 8.86 15.26 2.26
CA ALA A 320 7.73 15.79 3.02
C ALA A 320 6.38 15.26 2.48
N PHE A 321 5.48 14.92 3.41
CA PHE A 321 4.13 14.43 3.18
C PHE A 321 4.06 13.09 2.41
N GLY A 322 5.13 12.29 2.43
CA GLY A 322 5.18 11.00 1.74
C GLY A 322 5.17 11.13 0.22
N LEU A 323 5.55 12.30 -0.29
CA LEU A 323 5.56 12.57 -1.72
C LEU A 323 6.71 11.86 -2.43
N VAL A 324 6.51 11.53 -3.71
CA VAL A 324 7.56 11.04 -4.61
C VAL A 324 8.07 12.22 -5.44
N TYR A 325 9.36 12.53 -5.36
CA TYR A 325 9.96 13.60 -6.17
C TYR A 325 10.64 12.98 -7.38
N MET A 326 10.00 13.01 -8.55
CA MET A 326 10.55 12.38 -9.76
C MET A 326 10.43 13.26 -10.99
N THR A 327 11.44 13.23 -11.85
CA THR A 327 11.41 13.88 -13.19
C THR A 327 10.89 12.97 -14.30
N GLY A 328 10.76 11.67 -14.03
CA GLY A 328 10.42 10.65 -15.02
C GLY A 328 11.52 10.32 -16.03
N ARG A 329 12.75 10.79 -15.80
CA ARG A 329 13.91 10.55 -16.67
C ARG A 329 14.85 9.45 -16.18
N VAL A 330 14.72 9.08 -14.91
CA VAL A 330 15.51 8.03 -14.27
C VAL A 330 14.59 6.97 -13.69
N PRO A 331 15.08 5.73 -13.48
CA PRO A 331 14.30 4.67 -12.83
C PRO A 331 13.62 5.14 -11.56
N ARG A 332 12.43 4.59 -11.32
CA ARG A 332 11.69 4.85 -10.08
C ARG A 332 12.51 4.36 -8.89
N SER A 333 12.50 5.15 -7.83
CA SER A 333 12.99 4.79 -6.52
C SER A 333 11.95 5.18 -5.49
N GLU A 334 12.15 4.73 -4.26
CA GLU A 334 11.25 4.92 -3.15
C GLU A 334 10.84 6.38 -2.92
N SER A 335 11.81 7.29 -2.98
CA SER A 335 11.61 8.74 -2.80
C SER A 335 11.65 9.52 -4.11
N GLY A 336 11.77 8.81 -5.23
CA GLY A 336 12.09 9.36 -6.53
C GLY A 336 13.54 9.84 -6.65
N ASP A 337 13.82 10.70 -7.62
CA ASP A 337 15.17 11.18 -7.94
C ASP A 337 15.64 12.33 -7.04
N GLY A 338 14.92 12.61 -5.95
CA GLY A 338 15.27 13.62 -4.96
C GLY A 338 15.19 15.05 -5.47
N THR A 339 14.52 15.28 -6.61
CA THR A 339 14.37 16.61 -7.18
C THR A 339 13.23 17.39 -6.49
N ARG A 340 12.36 18.08 -7.25
CA ARG A 340 11.28 18.91 -6.70
C ARG A 340 9.94 18.25 -6.99
N THR A 341 8.95 18.42 -6.10
CA THR A 341 7.56 17.98 -6.34
C THR A 341 7.01 18.48 -7.68
N THR A 342 7.39 19.69 -8.09
CA THR A 342 6.96 20.27 -9.37
C THR A 342 7.43 19.46 -10.58
N ASN A 343 8.51 18.70 -10.47
CA ASN A 343 8.95 17.81 -11.54
C ASN A 343 8.01 16.61 -11.68
N LEU A 344 7.50 16.06 -10.57
CA LEU A 344 6.49 15.00 -10.64
C LEU A 344 5.23 15.52 -11.32
N CYS A 345 4.78 16.73 -10.96
CA CYS A 345 3.63 17.35 -11.61
C CYS A 345 3.85 17.49 -13.12
N LYS A 346 5.07 17.82 -13.56
CA LYS A 346 5.43 17.93 -14.98
C LYS A 346 5.42 16.60 -15.74
N VAL A 347 5.36 15.47 -15.06
CA VAL A 347 5.16 14.18 -15.76
C VAL A 347 3.76 14.11 -16.37
N CYS A 348 2.76 14.74 -15.75
CA CYS A 348 1.38 14.73 -16.24
C CYS A 348 0.93 16.09 -16.82
N HIS A 349 1.57 17.19 -16.41
CA HIS A 349 1.15 18.56 -16.69
C HIS A 349 2.18 19.36 -17.50
N VAL A 350 1.71 19.95 -18.60
CA VAL A 350 2.56 20.84 -19.41
C VAL A 350 2.86 22.19 -18.73
N GLN A 351 2.09 22.55 -17.69
CA GLN A 351 2.21 23.83 -16.97
C GLN A 351 2.79 23.70 -15.55
N GLY A 352 3.42 22.58 -15.20
CA GLY A 352 3.80 22.20 -13.83
C GLY A 352 4.92 23.00 -13.14
N GLY A 353 5.08 24.30 -13.38
CA GLY A 353 6.07 25.11 -12.67
C GLY A 353 5.73 26.58 -12.61
N TYR A 354 5.04 26.99 -11.54
CA TYR A 354 5.09 28.35 -11.01
C TYR A 354 5.60 28.29 -9.56
#